data_AF-A0A2S0MWK9-F1
#
_entry.id   AF-A0A2S0MWK9-F1
#
_cell.length_a   1.000
_cell.length_b   1.000
_cell.length_c   1.000
_cell.angle_alpha   90.00
_cell.angle_beta   90.00
_cell.angle_gamma   90.00
#
_symmetry.space_group_name_H-M   'P 1'
#
loop_
_entity.id
_entity.type
_entity.pdbx_description
1 polymer ?
#
loop_
_entity_poly.entity_id
_entity_poly.type
_entity_poly.pdbx_seq_one_letter_code
_entity_poly.pdbx_strand_id
1 'polypeptide(L)'
;MDAVGMFCDVAARHLWDEYCWQLQEGPYDDDDMGFGSTSSNFEQVLDTVIAEALDALPRHALLFLSIYTRDDIGNDPDSIGSISRDAIASAVLERVNQTASRRNLDFIGPDRGDVIPMEISLAGLAGEALSDAGESSDFLSEYVDQLLAGDADDIAHVSHALLERYMELLREDQDGLLLSALHNRFEKDIRALVLEKDVRPAVEDAVGQLQWTLDKES
;
A
#
# COMPACT_ATOMS: atom_id res chain seq x y z
N MET A 1 -14.37 -2.59 17.06
CA MET A 1 -12.95 -2.30 16.82
C MET A 1 -12.88 -1.76 15.42
N ASP A 2 -12.41 -0.52 15.26
CA ASP A 2 -12.24 0.07 13.93
C ASP A 2 -11.25 -0.77 13.14
N ALA A 3 -11.65 -1.21 11.94
CA ALA A 3 -10.76 -1.84 10.97
C ALA A 3 -9.68 -0.88 10.43
N VAL A 4 -9.70 0.38 10.86
CA VAL A 4 -8.80 1.51 10.52
C VAL A 4 -7.39 1.34 11.12
N GLY A 5 -6.97 0.11 11.42
CA GLY A 5 -5.64 -0.17 11.96
C GLY A 5 -5.08 -1.55 11.61
N MET A 6 -5.92 -2.48 11.12
CA MET A 6 -5.46 -3.80 10.69
C MET A 6 -4.71 -3.74 9.35
N PHE A 7 -4.98 -2.72 8.53
CA PHE A 7 -4.27 -2.47 7.26
C PHE A 7 -3.08 -1.49 7.40
N CYS A 8 -2.79 -1.03 8.63
CA CYS A 8 -1.56 -0.28 8.92
C CYS A 8 -0.37 -1.22 9.17
N ASP A 9 -0.62 -2.53 9.29
CA ASP A 9 0.44 -3.53 9.31
C ASP A 9 0.87 -3.83 7.86
N VAL A 10 2.13 -3.52 7.55
CA VAL A 10 2.77 -3.73 6.25
C VAL A 10 2.56 -5.16 5.75
N ALA A 11 2.63 -6.15 6.65
CA ALA A 11 2.41 -7.55 6.29
C ALA A 11 0.96 -7.81 5.84
N ALA A 12 -0.03 -7.23 6.53
CA ALA A 12 -1.45 -7.38 6.19
C ALA A 12 -1.79 -6.66 4.88
N ARG A 13 -1.17 -5.51 4.61
CA ARG A 13 -1.30 -4.80 3.34
C ARG A 13 -0.73 -5.61 2.18
N HIS A 14 0.49 -6.13 2.32
CA HIS A 14 1.08 -6.98 1.26
C HIS A 14 0.25 -8.25 1.02
N LEU A 15 -0.26 -8.89 2.07
CA LEU A 15 -1.18 -10.04 1.93
C LEU A 15 -2.47 -9.66 1.20
N TRP A 16 -3.02 -8.49 1.48
CA TRP A 16 -4.22 -7.99 0.81
C TRP A 16 -3.96 -7.60 -0.66
N ASP A 17 -2.82 -6.98 -0.95
CA ASP A 17 -2.36 -6.64 -2.30
C ASP A 17 -2.17 -7.91 -3.15
N GLU A 18 -1.49 -8.91 -2.60
CA GLU A 18 -1.28 -10.22 -3.23
C GLU A 18 -2.61 -10.93 -3.50
N TYR A 19 -3.53 -10.92 -2.53
CA TYR A 19 -4.86 -11.51 -2.70
C TYR A 19 -5.65 -10.84 -3.84
N CYS A 20 -5.63 -9.51 -3.89
CA CYS A 20 -6.30 -8.76 -4.96
C CYS A 20 -5.71 -9.07 -6.33
N TRP A 21 -4.38 -9.14 -6.43
CA TRP A 21 -3.68 -9.45 -7.67
C TRP A 21 -3.98 -10.87 -8.15
N GLN A 22 -3.87 -11.87 -7.27
CA GLN A 22 -4.19 -13.27 -7.60
C GLN A 22 -5.64 -13.49 -8.02
N LEU A 23 -6.58 -12.74 -7.43
CA LEU A 23 -8.00 -12.83 -7.79
C LEU A 23 -8.27 -12.31 -9.21
N GLN A 24 -7.52 -11.30 -9.66
CA GLN A 24 -7.76 -10.63 -10.94
C GLN A 24 -6.95 -11.24 -12.10
N GLU A 25 -5.66 -11.52 -11.91
CA GLU A 25 -4.80 -12.12 -12.95
C GLU A 25 -4.87 -13.66 -12.96
N GLY A 26 -5.42 -14.26 -11.89
CA GLY A 26 -5.35 -15.70 -11.67
C GLY A 26 -3.97 -16.14 -11.16
N PRO A 27 -3.79 -17.43 -10.82
CA PRO A 27 -2.46 -17.94 -10.47
C PRO A 27 -1.57 -17.84 -11.71
N TYR A 28 -0.45 -17.12 -11.62
CA TYR A 28 0.56 -17.09 -12.68
C TYR A 28 1.24 -18.45 -12.91
N ASP A 29 1.00 -19.45 -12.06
CA ASP A 29 1.58 -20.78 -12.15
C ASP A 29 0.59 -21.81 -12.71
N ASP A 30 0.59 -21.99 -14.03
CA ASP A 30 0.39 -23.33 -14.64
C ASP A 30 1.73 -24.13 -14.63
N ASP A 31 2.77 -23.57 -14.01
CA ASP A 31 4.11 -24.13 -13.94
C ASP A 31 4.30 -24.82 -12.57
N ASP A 32 4.45 -26.14 -12.62
CA ASP A 32 4.56 -27.14 -11.52
C ASP A 32 5.70 -26.90 -10.48
N MET A 33 6.31 -25.71 -10.44
CA MET A 33 7.48 -25.35 -9.63
C MET A 33 7.37 -24.03 -8.83
N GLY A 34 6.31 -23.24 -9.00
CA GLY A 34 6.05 -22.07 -8.16
C GLY A 34 5.17 -22.40 -6.95
N PHE A 35 5.01 -21.45 -6.02
CA PHE A 35 4.19 -21.63 -4.81
C PHE A 35 2.72 -21.87 -5.24
N GLY A 36 2.35 -23.14 -5.45
CA GLY A 36 1.08 -23.53 -6.06
C GLY A 36 -0.12 -22.76 -5.50
N SER A 37 -1.03 -22.37 -6.41
CA SER A 37 -2.24 -21.56 -6.18
C SER A 37 -2.52 -21.24 -4.71
N THR A 38 -1.88 -20.17 -4.23
CA THR A 38 -2.04 -19.67 -2.85
C THR A 38 -3.45 -19.13 -2.60
N SER A 39 -4.28 -19.02 -3.66
CA SER A 39 -5.72 -18.79 -3.58
C SER A 39 -6.41 -19.66 -2.52
N SER A 40 -6.11 -20.96 -2.47
CA SER A 40 -6.69 -21.88 -1.49
C SER A 40 -6.26 -21.61 -0.05
N ASN A 41 -5.07 -21.05 0.15
CA ASN A 41 -4.59 -20.63 1.47
C ASN A 41 -5.25 -19.32 1.89
N PHE A 42 -5.43 -18.38 0.95
CA PHE A 42 -6.16 -17.12 1.21
C PHE A 42 -7.63 -17.38 1.54
N GLU A 43 -8.29 -18.27 0.81
CA GLU A 43 -9.67 -18.70 1.12
C GLU A 43 -9.77 -19.27 2.53
N GLN A 44 -8.84 -20.16 2.94
CA GLN A 44 -8.81 -20.69 4.30
C GLN A 44 -8.59 -19.62 5.37
N VAL A 45 -7.72 -18.64 5.11
CA VAL A 45 -7.49 -17.52 6.04
C VAL A 45 -8.75 -16.66 6.15
N LEU A 46 -9.37 -16.30 5.03
CA LEU A 46 -10.61 -15.52 5.00
C LEU A 46 -11.74 -16.25 5.72
N ASP A 47 -11.94 -17.54 5.43
CA ASP A 47 -12.96 -18.36 6.09
C ASP A 47 -12.74 -18.41 7.60
N THR A 48 -11.49 -18.56 8.05
CA THR A 48 -11.14 -18.58 9.47
C THR A 48 -11.44 -17.24 10.14
N VAL A 49 -11.00 -16.13 9.53
CA VAL A 49 -11.22 -14.77 10.05
C VAL A 49 -12.72 -14.43 10.10
N ILE A 50 -13.48 -14.81 9.07
CA ILE A 50 -14.93 -14.62 9.03
C ILE A 50 -15.61 -15.47 10.11
N ALA A 51 -15.23 -16.73 10.27
CA ALA A 51 -15.79 -17.61 11.29
C ALA A 51 -15.53 -17.08 12.71
N GLU A 52 -14.31 -16.65 13.01
CA GLU A 52 -13.95 -16.04 14.30
C GLU A 52 -14.73 -14.75 14.56
N ALA A 53 -14.87 -13.88 13.53
CA ALA A 53 -15.66 -12.67 13.64
C ALA A 53 -17.15 -12.97 13.91
N LEU A 54 -17.71 -14.00 13.25
CA LEU A 54 -19.08 -14.44 13.48
C LEU A 54 -19.28 -15.06 14.88
N ASP A 55 -18.27 -15.73 15.43
CA ASP A 55 -18.32 -16.29 16.78
C ASP A 55 -18.26 -15.21 17.88
N ALA A 56 -17.61 -14.08 17.61
CA ALA A 56 -17.58 -12.93 18.51
C ALA A 56 -18.91 -12.15 18.54
N LEU A 57 -19.79 -12.32 17.55
CA LEU A 57 -21.03 -11.56 17.44
C LEU A 57 -22.14 -12.10 18.36
N PRO A 58 -22.93 -11.21 18.98
CA PRO A 58 -24.06 -11.63 19.79
C PRO A 58 -25.17 -12.21 18.91
N ARG A 59 -25.93 -13.16 19.48
CA ARG A 59 -26.98 -13.92 18.77
C ARG A 59 -28.00 -13.06 18.04
N HIS A 60 -28.35 -11.89 18.57
CA HIS A 60 -29.29 -10.97 17.91
C HIS A 60 -28.70 -10.34 16.64
N ALA A 61 -27.41 -10.02 16.63
CA ALA A 61 -26.73 -9.48 15.45
C ALA A 61 -26.65 -10.52 14.33
N LEU A 62 -26.33 -11.78 14.67
CA LEU A 62 -26.35 -12.90 13.73
C LEU A 62 -27.73 -13.12 13.13
N LEU A 63 -28.80 -12.98 13.92
CA LEU A 63 -30.17 -13.08 13.43
C LEU A 63 -30.51 -11.98 12.41
N PHE A 64 -30.14 -10.73 12.68
CA PHE A 64 -30.34 -9.63 11.73
C PHE A 64 -29.53 -9.81 10.44
N LEU A 65 -28.27 -10.24 10.55
CA LEU A 65 -27.42 -10.52 9.39
C LEU A 65 -27.98 -11.68 8.55
N SER A 66 -28.47 -12.76 9.17
CA SER A 66 -29.13 -13.85 8.45
C SER A 66 -30.42 -13.44 7.74
N ILE A 67 -31.15 -12.46 8.26
CA ILE A 67 -32.32 -11.90 7.56
C ILE A 67 -31.86 -11.10 6.34
N TYR A 68 -30.83 -10.26 6.51
CA TYR A 68 -30.28 -9.44 5.43
C TYR A 68 -29.77 -10.29 4.27
N THR A 69 -29.06 -11.38 4.54
CA THR A 69 -28.47 -12.24 3.48
C THR A 69 -29.47 -13.16 2.79
N ARG A 70 -30.71 -13.26 3.30
CA ARG A 70 -31.77 -14.08 2.69
C ARG A 70 -32.54 -13.37 1.58
N ASP A 71 -32.61 -12.05 1.62
CA ASP A 71 -33.23 -11.28 0.54
C ASP A 71 -32.46 -11.47 -0.80
N ASP A 72 -31.18 -11.85 -0.74
CA ASP A 72 -30.32 -12.07 -1.92
C ASP A 72 -30.34 -13.52 -2.47
N ILE A 73 -30.72 -14.55 -1.69
CA ILE A 73 -30.50 -15.99 -2.04
C ILE A 73 -31.78 -16.73 -2.48
N GLY A 74 -32.95 -16.12 -2.37
CA GLY A 74 -34.23 -16.75 -2.75
C GLY A 74 -34.86 -17.53 -1.59
N ASN A 75 -36.14 -17.25 -1.35
CA ASN A 75 -36.84 -17.55 -0.11
C ASN A 75 -37.16 -19.03 0.11
N ASP A 76 -36.75 -19.58 1.26
CA ASP A 76 -37.50 -20.62 1.98
C ASP A 76 -38.30 -19.95 3.11
N PRO A 77 -39.62 -19.78 2.95
CA PRO A 77 -40.47 -19.02 3.87
C PRO A 77 -40.60 -19.65 5.26
N ASP A 78 -40.22 -20.92 5.43
CA ASP A 78 -40.26 -21.62 6.72
C ASP A 78 -39.02 -21.36 7.61
N SER A 79 -38.04 -20.61 7.11
CA SER A 79 -36.78 -20.37 7.83
C SER A 79 -36.75 -19.06 8.64
N ILE A 80 -37.77 -18.20 8.57
CA ILE A 80 -37.78 -16.86 9.19
C ILE A 80 -37.54 -16.98 10.71
N GLY A 81 -36.32 -16.65 11.16
CA GLY A 81 -35.88 -16.76 12.55
C GLY A 81 -34.73 -17.75 12.82
N SER A 82 -34.30 -18.54 11.83
CA SER A 82 -33.08 -19.35 11.95
C SER A 82 -31.83 -18.55 11.56
N ILE A 83 -30.76 -18.70 12.36
CA ILE A 83 -29.46 -18.10 12.09
C ILE A 83 -28.74 -19.00 11.09
N SER A 84 -28.40 -18.46 9.92
CA SER A 84 -27.55 -19.11 8.93
C SER A 84 -26.19 -18.44 8.94
N ARG A 85 -25.20 -19.07 9.57
CA ARG A 85 -23.82 -18.56 9.60
C ARG A 85 -23.16 -18.67 8.22
N ASP A 86 -23.41 -19.78 7.53
CA ASP A 86 -22.84 -20.03 6.20
C ASP A 86 -23.30 -18.97 5.19
N ALA A 87 -24.59 -18.61 5.20
CA ALA A 87 -25.10 -17.56 4.31
C ALA A 87 -24.51 -16.18 4.63
N ILE A 88 -24.22 -15.89 5.91
CA ILE A 88 -23.54 -14.65 6.29
C ILE A 88 -22.09 -14.68 5.80
N ALA A 89 -21.38 -15.79 6.02
CA ALA A 89 -20.00 -15.96 5.60
C ALA A 89 -19.85 -15.82 4.08
N SER A 90 -20.71 -16.48 3.29
CA SER A 90 -20.70 -16.36 1.83
C SER A 90 -20.96 -14.93 1.35
N ALA A 91 -21.92 -14.21 1.97
CA ALA A 91 -22.19 -12.82 1.60
C ALA A 91 -21.04 -11.87 1.97
N VAL A 92 -20.34 -12.12 3.09
CA VAL A 92 -19.13 -11.38 3.45
C VAL A 92 -18.02 -11.67 2.45
N LEU A 93 -17.77 -12.94 2.13
CA LEU A 93 -16.75 -13.34 1.17
C LEU A 93 -17.02 -12.74 -0.22
N GLU A 94 -18.27 -12.77 -0.70
CA GLU A 94 -18.63 -12.15 -1.98
C GLU A 94 -18.30 -10.66 -2.01
N ARG A 95 -18.57 -9.93 -0.92
CA ARG A 95 -18.20 -8.51 -0.82
C ARG A 95 -16.69 -8.28 -0.77
N VAL A 96 -15.95 -9.14 -0.07
CA VAL A 96 -14.49 -9.10 -0.04
C VAL A 96 -13.95 -9.30 -1.45
N ASN A 97 -14.43 -10.30 -2.18
CA ASN A 97 -14.03 -10.59 -3.56
C ASN A 97 -14.39 -9.44 -4.50
N GLN A 98 -15.58 -8.85 -4.38
CA GLN A 98 -15.99 -7.69 -5.17
C GLN A 98 -15.11 -6.45 -4.92
N THR A 99 -14.61 -6.29 -3.70
CA THR A 99 -13.69 -5.19 -3.34
C THR A 99 -12.31 -5.47 -3.90
N ALA A 100 -11.81 -6.70 -3.71
CA ALA A 100 -10.51 -7.14 -4.21
C ALA A 100 -10.40 -7.09 -5.74
N SER A 101 -11.49 -7.38 -6.46
CA SER A 101 -11.53 -7.40 -7.93
C SER A 101 -11.59 -6.03 -8.60
N ARG A 102 -11.76 -4.96 -7.83
CA ARG A 102 -11.80 -3.58 -8.35
C ARG A 102 -10.50 -2.83 -8.17
N ARG A 103 -9.53 -3.45 -7.49
CA ARG A 103 -8.31 -2.76 -7.10
C ARG A 103 -7.37 -2.60 -8.29
N ASN A 104 -6.77 -1.42 -8.44
CA ASN A 104 -5.90 -1.17 -9.57
C ASN A 104 -4.60 -1.99 -9.46
N LEU A 105 -4.39 -2.88 -10.42
CA LEU A 105 -3.21 -3.74 -10.54
C LEU A 105 -1.94 -2.95 -10.79
N ASP A 106 -2.04 -1.77 -11.40
CA ASP A 106 -0.89 -0.90 -11.66
C ASP A 106 -0.20 -0.44 -10.35
N PHE A 107 -0.94 -0.41 -9.24
CA PHE A 107 -0.42 0.03 -7.94
C PHE A 107 -0.11 -1.11 -6.96
N ILE A 108 -0.58 -2.33 -7.23
CA ILE A 108 -0.38 -3.49 -6.34
C ILE A 108 0.43 -4.61 -6.99
N GLY A 109 0.44 -4.68 -8.32
CA GLY A 109 1.09 -5.72 -9.12
C GLY A 109 2.61 -5.56 -9.22
N PRO A 110 3.28 -6.45 -9.96
CA PRO A 110 4.73 -6.47 -10.09
C PRO A 110 5.30 -5.22 -10.78
N ASP A 111 4.51 -4.57 -11.62
CA ASP A 111 4.92 -3.38 -12.40
C ASP A 111 4.75 -2.07 -11.61
N ARG A 112 4.32 -2.13 -10.34
CA ARG A 112 4.10 -0.93 -9.51
C ARG A 112 5.36 -0.07 -9.37
N GLY A 113 6.54 -0.69 -9.41
CA GLY A 113 7.84 -0.01 -9.41
C GLY A 113 8.06 0.89 -10.63
N ASP A 114 7.38 0.63 -11.73
CA ASP A 114 7.49 1.39 -12.98
C ASP A 114 6.35 2.43 -13.10
N VAL A 115 5.14 2.08 -12.67
CA VAL A 115 3.97 2.96 -12.81
C VAL A 115 3.96 4.07 -11.76
N ILE A 116 4.24 3.74 -10.50
CA ILE A 116 4.16 4.71 -9.40
C ILE A 116 5.05 5.94 -9.64
N PRO A 117 6.33 5.80 -10.05
CA PRO A 117 7.17 6.95 -10.34
C PRO A 117 6.66 7.86 -11.47
N MET A 118 5.74 7.39 -12.31
CA MET A 118 5.10 8.22 -13.35
C MET A 118 3.95 9.08 -12.81
N GLU A 119 3.37 8.69 -11.67
CA GLU A 119 2.19 9.32 -11.07
C GLU A 119 2.53 10.30 -9.94
N ILE A 120 3.74 10.20 -9.38
CA ILE A 120 4.19 11.06 -8.29
C ILE A 120 5.47 11.80 -8.64
N SER A 121 5.68 12.92 -7.96
CA SER A 121 6.90 13.72 -8.15
C SER A 121 7.47 14.18 -6.82
N LEU A 122 8.80 14.19 -6.74
CA LEU A 122 9.53 14.82 -5.63
C LEU A 122 9.65 16.31 -5.93
N ALA A 123 8.89 17.12 -5.20
CA ALA A 123 9.01 18.56 -5.26
C ALA A 123 10.24 19.05 -4.45
N GLY A 124 10.53 20.34 -4.56
CA GLY A 124 11.63 20.96 -3.80
C GLY A 124 12.99 20.76 -4.46
N LEU A 125 14.00 21.29 -3.81
CA LEU A 125 15.32 21.46 -4.39
C LEU A 125 16.05 20.12 -4.61
N ALA A 126 15.93 19.18 -3.66
CA ALA A 126 16.47 17.84 -3.82
C ALA A 126 15.76 17.06 -4.94
N GLY A 127 14.43 17.18 -5.02
CA GLY A 127 13.63 16.53 -6.06
C GLY A 127 13.93 17.06 -7.47
N GLU A 128 14.02 18.39 -7.62
CA GLU A 128 14.41 19.04 -8.88
C GLU A 128 15.82 18.61 -9.31
N ALA A 129 16.79 18.55 -8.38
CA ALA A 129 18.15 18.10 -8.69
C ALA A 129 18.21 16.66 -9.19
N LEU A 130 17.45 15.74 -8.58
CA LEU A 130 17.35 14.35 -9.05
C LEU A 130 16.62 14.25 -10.40
N SER A 131 15.62 15.11 -10.63
CA SER A 131 14.90 15.16 -11.91
C SER A 131 15.80 15.64 -13.05
N ASP A 132 16.58 16.70 -12.81
CA ASP A 132 17.57 17.23 -13.76
C ASP A 132 18.68 16.22 -14.07
N ALA A 133 19.06 15.41 -13.08
CA ALA A 133 20.00 14.29 -13.26
C ALA A 133 19.36 13.08 -14.00
N GLY A 134 18.03 13.08 -14.18
CA GLY A 134 17.30 11.96 -14.79
C GLY A 134 17.12 10.75 -13.87
N GLU A 135 17.38 10.89 -12.56
CA GLU A 135 17.41 9.79 -11.58
C GLU A 135 16.16 9.74 -10.69
N SER A 136 15.28 10.74 -10.79
CA SER A 136 14.06 10.82 -9.95
C SER A 136 13.17 9.57 -10.02
N SER A 137 12.96 9.03 -11.23
CA SER A 137 12.13 7.84 -11.43
C SER A 137 12.77 6.60 -10.82
N ASP A 138 14.08 6.43 -11.03
CA ASP A 138 14.84 5.28 -10.51
C ASP A 138 14.87 5.30 -8.97
N PHE A 139 15.10 6.48 -8.39
CA PHE A 139 15.04 6.65 -6.94
C PHE A 139 13.65 6.32 -6.38
N LEU A 140 12.59 6.86 -6.99
CA LEU A 140 11.22 6.55 -6.54
C LEU A 140 10.92 5.07 -6.67
N SER A 141 11.33 4.42 -7.77
CA SER A 141 11.18 2.98 -8.03
C SER A 141 11.81 2.12 -6.92
N GLU A 142 13.04 2.47 -6.51
CA GLU A 142 13.78 1.77 -5.45
C GLU A 142 13.05 1.82 -4.09
N TYR A 143 12.36 2.94 -3.81
CA TYR A 143 11.69 3.19 -2.52
C TYR A 143 10.16 3.12 -2.58
N VAL A 144 9.58 2.54 -3.64
CA VAL A 144 8.10 2.47 -3.82
C VAL A 144 7.42 1.81 -2.63
N ASP A 145 7.96 0.69 -2.13
CA ASP A 145 7.30 -0.06 -1.07
C ASP A 145 7.28 0.73 0.27
N GLN A 146 8.36 1.45 0.59
CA GLN A 146 8.45 2.32 1.77
C GLN A 146 7.53 3.55 1.62
N LEU A 147 7.41 4.10 0.41
CA LEU A 147 6.48 5.20 0.12
C LEU A 147 5.01 4.73 0.23
N LEU A 148 4.72 3.51 -0.20
CA LEU A 148 3.38 2.91 -0.06
C LEU A 148 3.06 2.62 1.40
N ALA A 149 4.00 2.10 2.18
CA ALA A 149 3.85 1.86 3.62
C ALA A 149 3.56 3.18 4.35
N GLY A 150 4.34 4.23 4.05
CA GLY A 150 4.09 5.60 4.50
C GLY A 150 4.16 5.77 6.02
N ASP A 151 4.83 4.87 6.73
CA ASP A 151 5.03 5.01 8.16
C ASP A 151 6.12 6.05 8.48
N ALA A 152 6.20 6.48 9.74
CA ALA A 152 7.14 7.53 10.12
C ALA A 152 8.61 7.13 9.96
N ASP A 153 8.93 5.84 10.12
CA ASP A 153 10.29 5.31 10.03
C ASP A 153 10.72 5.16 8.56
N ASP A 154 9.80 4.71 7.69
CA ASP A 154 9.94 4.62 6.24
C ASP A 154 10.09 6.00 5.62
N ILE A 155 9.24 6.97 5.97
CA ILE A 155 9.37 8.36 5.53
C ILE A 155 10.73 8.92 5.94
N ALA A 156 11.17 8.66 7.17
CA ALA A 156 12.49 9.10 7.64
C ALA A 156 13.63 8.40 6.87
N HIS A 157 13.49 7.12 6.58
CA HIS A 157 14.47 6.35 5.81
C HIS A 157 14.62 6.89 4.39
N VAL A 158 13.51 7.04 3.66
CA VAL A 158 13.49 7.61 2.30
C VAL A 158 14.00 9.04 2.29
N SER A 159 13.64 9.85 3.30
CA SER A 159 14.16 11.21 3.46
C SER A 159 15.69 11.23 3.63
N HIS A 160 16.25 10.30 4.41
CA HIS A 160 17.70 10.21 4.56
C HIS A 160 18.39 9.74 3.26
N ALA A 161 17.80 8.78 2.56
CA ALA A 161 18.32 8.32 1.27
C ALA A 161 18.32 9.44 0.22
N LEU A 162 17.23 10.20 0.11
CA LEU A 162 17.10 11.33 -0.81
C LEU A 162 18.13 12.43 -0.48
N LEU A 163 18.33 12.70 0.81
CA LEU A 163 19.35 13.66 1.25
C LEU A 163 20.75 13.20 0.84
N GLU A 164 21.14 11.95 1.10
CA GLU A 164 22.48 11.48 0.74
C GLU A 164 22.69 11.55 -0.78
N ARG A 165 21.70 11.13 -1.59
CA ARG A 165 21.80 11.22 -3.04
C ARG A 165 21.93 12.67 -3.52
N TYR A 166 21.14 13.59 -2.96
CA TYR A 166 21.27 15.01 -3.24
C TYR A 166 22.66 15.57 -2.86
N MET A 167 23.21 15.16 -1.73
CA MET A 167 24.56 15.58 -1.31
C MET A 167 25.66 15.01 -2.19
N GLU A 168 25.46 13.83 -2.80
CA GLU A 168 26.36 13.28 -3.82
C GLU A 168 26.32 14.11 -5.11
N LEU A 169 25.12 14.43 -5.62
CA LEU A 169 24.96 15.29 -6.80
C LEU A 169 25.62 16.67 -6.59
N LEU A 170 25.45 17.26 -5.40
CA LEU A 170 26.12 18.52 -5.04
C LEU A 170 27.66 18.43 -5.03
N ARG A 171 28.23 17.25 -4.79
CA ARG A 171 29.69 17.04 -4.84
C ARG A 171 30.16 16.80 -6.26
N GLU A 172 29.34 16.19 -7.10
CA GLU A 172 29.62 15.94 -8.52
C GLU A 172 29.55 17.24 -9.34
N ASP A 173 28.66 18.17 -9.00
CA ASP A 173 28.46 19.46 -9.69
C ASP A 173 29.42 20.59 -9.21
N GLN A 174 30.31 20.32 -8.26
CA GLN A 174 31.15 21.34 -7.62
C GLN A 174 32.32 21.83 -8.50
N ASP A 175 32.04 22.79 -9.38
CA ASP A 175 33.06 23.53 -10.16
C ASP A 175 33.70 24.71 -9.39
N GLY A 176 33.27 25.01 -8.15
CA GLY A 176 33.61 26.25 -7.43
C GLY A 176 34.30 26.08 -6.07
N LEU A 177 35.56 26.52 -5.93
CA LEU A 177 36.36 26.49 -4.69
C LEU A 177 35.66 27.09 -3.45
N LEU A 178 34.85 28.14 -3.63
CA LEU A 178 34.15 28.82 -2.53
C LEU A 178 32.93 28.03 -2.04
N LEU A 179 32.19 27.37 -2.95
CA LEU A 179 31.06 26.50 -2.61
C LEU A 179 31.53 25.23 -1.92
N SER A 180 32.63 24.62 -2.39
CA SER A 180 33.26 23.47 -1.73
C SER A 180 33.74 23.81 -0.32
N ALA A 181 34.35 24.98 -0.11
CA ALA A 181 34.81 25.42 1.21
C ALA A 181 33.64 25.69 2.18
N LEU A 182 32.53 26.25 1.68
CA LEU A 182 31.31 26.48 2.45
C LEU A 182 30.65 25.15 2.83
N HIS A 183 30.51 24.25 1.86
CA HIS A 183 29.98 22.90 2.08
C HIS A 183 30.78 22.16 3.13
N ASN A 184 32.11 22.06 2.98
CA ASN A 184 32.97 21.34 3.93
C ASN A 184 32.91 21.91 5.36
N ARG A 185 32.64 23.21 5.51
CA ARG A 185 32.59 23.87 6.82
C ARG A 185 31.22 23.76 7.49
N PHE A 186 30.14 23.79 6.71
CA PHE A 186 28.76 23.82 7.21
C PHE A 186 27.94 22.58 6.83
N GLU A 187 28.59 21.51 6.35
CA GLU A 187 27.92 20.30 5.84
C GLU A 187 26.83 19.80 6.78
N LYS A 188 27.13 19.70 8.07
CA LYS A 188 26.16 19.22 9.06
C LYS A 188 24.93 20.12 9.17
N ASP A 189 25.12 21.44 9.15
CA ASP A 189 24.03 22.40 9.28
C ASP A 189 23.21 22.46 7.97
N ILE A 190 23.87 22.35 6.82
CA ILE A 190 23.22 22.26 5.51
C ILE A 190 22.39 20.98 5.41
N ARG A 191 22.96 19.82 5.77
CA ARG A 191 22.26 18.53 5.80
C ARG A 191 20.99 18.60 6.65
N ALA A 192 21.10 19.15 7.86
CA ALA A 192 19.96 19.29 8.76
C ALA A 192 18.89 20.23 8.18
N LEU A 193 19.31 21.37 7.60
CA LEU A 193 18.39 22.34 7.01
C LEU A 193 17.65 21.75 5.81
N VAL A 194 18.35 21.12 4.87
CA VAL A 194 17.77 20.50 3.68
C VAL A 194 16.85 19.35 4.07
N LEU A 195 17.27 18.50 5.02
CA LEU A 195 16.44 17.40 5.51
C LEU A 195 15.10 17.89 6.07
N GLU A 196 15.13 18.91 6.94
CA GLU A 196 13.93 19.38 7.63
C GLU A 196 13.02 20.28 6.79
N LYS A 197 13.58 21.05 5.86
CA LYS A 197 12.84 22.12 5.15
C LYS A 197 12.49 21.79 3.71
N ASP A 198 13.16 20.83 3.10
CA ASP A 198 13.00 20.49 1.69
C ASP A 198 12.64 19.02 1.54
N VAL A 199 13.55 18.12 1.95
CA VAL A 199 13.45 16.69 1.69
C VAL A 199 12.29 16.03 2.44
N ARG A 200 12.19 16.20 3.76
CA ARG A 200 11.09 15.56 4.52
C ARG A 200 9.70 16.03 4.04
N PRO A 201 9.45 17.34 3.86
CA PRO A 201 8.18 17.80 3.29
C PRO A 201 7.91 17.23 1.89
N ALA A 202 8.92 17.09 1.04
CA ALA A 202 8.76 16.53 -0.30
C ALA A 202 8.39 15.04 -0.28
N VAL A 203 9.01 14.26 0.61
CA VAL A 203 8.68 12.83 0.79
C VAL A 203 7.28 12.67 1.37
N GLU A 204 6.91 13.47 2.38
CA GLU A 204 5.56 13.49 2.96
C GLU A 204 4.50 13.85 1.91
N ASP A 205 4.79 14.82 1.03
CA ASP A 205 3.90 15.20 -0.07
C ASP A 205 3.78 14.08 -1.11
N ALA A 206 4.87 13.40 -1.47
CA ALA A 206 4.84 12.25 -2.38
C ALA A 206 4.00 11.09 -1.82
N VAL A 207 4.11 10.79 -0.52
CA VAL A 207 3.23 9.82 0.17
C VAL A 207 1.78 10.29 0.13
N GLY A 208 1.53 11.59 0.32
CA GLY A 208 0.19 12.18 0.19
C GLY A 208 -0.40 12.07 -1.22
N GLN A 209 0.41 12.29 -2.26
CA GLN A 209 0.04 12.09 -3.67
C GLN A 209 -0.35 10.62 -3.90
N LEU A 210 0.44 9.67 -3.42
CA LEU A 210 0.15 8.23 -3.51
C LEU A 210 -1.17 7.87 -2.83
N GLN A 211 -1.39 8.31 -1.60
CA GLN A 211 -2.62 8.03 -0.86
C GLN A 211 -3.84 8.57 -1.62
N TRP A 212 -3.74 9.78 -2.15
CA TRP A 212 -4.83 10.36 -2.93
C TRP A 212 -5.11 9.61 -4.23
N THR A 213 -4.08 9.13 -4.92
CA THR A 213 -4.24 8.32 -6.13
C THR A 213 -4.88 6.98 -5.81
N LEU A 214 -4.43 6.30 -4.74
CA LEU A 214 -5.02 5.04 -4.27
C LEU A 214 -6.48 5.18 -3.85
N ASP A 215 -6.84 6.27 -3.14
CA ASP A 215 -8.21 6.54 -2.69
C ASP A 215 -9.17 6.86 -3.85
N LYS A 216 -8.66 7.45 -4.94
CA LYS A 216 -9.46 7.73 -6.13
C LYS A 216 -9.81 6.50 -6.94
N GLU A 217 -8.97 5.48 -6.83
CA GLU A 217 -9.07 4.25 -7.61
C GLU A 217 -9.71 3.09 -6.82
N SER A 218 -10.01 3.28 -5.52
CA SER A 218 -10.80 2.36 -4.68
C SER A 218 -12.31 2.58 -4.81
#